data_AF-A0A4Y3PMS5-F1
#
_entry.id   AF-A0A4Y3PMS5-F1
#
_cell.length_a   1.000
_cell.length_b   1.000
_cell.length_c   1.000
_cell.angle_alpha   90.00
_cell.angle_beta   90.00
_cell.angle_gamma   90.00
#
_symmetry.space_group_name_H-M   'P 1'
#
loop_
_entity.id
_entity.type
_entity.pdbx_description
1 polymer ?
#
loop_
_entity_poly.entity_id
_entity_poly.type
_entity_poly.pdbx_seq_one_letter_code
_entity_poly.pdbx_strand_id
1 'polypeptide(L)'
;MALMKIITLFLSLFLLVDEPYLSSGKKTVHEDNLPFTADFGLITIPNDAAFVMGDNRLNSYDSRSVGPVPIAQVIGKAAKKLAEKR
;
A
#
# COMPACT_ATOMS: atom_id res chain seq x y z
N MET A 1 12.41 5.12 -1.65
CA MET A 1 11.82 4.69 -2.93
C MET A 1 10.50 4.01 -2.60
N ALA A 2 9.38 4.71 -2.78
CA ALA A 2 8.05 4.22 -2.40
C ALA A 2 7.52 3.30 -3.50
N LEU A 3 7.21 2.05 -3.16
CA LEU A 3 6.51 1.12 -4.04
C LEU A 3 5.01 1.27 -3.75
N MET A 4 4.22 1.68 -4.74
CA MET A 4 2.78 1.84 -4.60
C MET A 4 2.11 0.60 -5.18
N LYS A 5 1.43 -0.19 -4.34
CA LYS A 5 0.65 -1.35 -4.82
C LYS A 5 -0.81 -1.00 -4.97
N ILE A 6 -1.38 -1.48 -6.07
CA ILE A 6 -2.81 -1.49 -6.38
C ILE A 6 -3.43 -2.68 -5.65
N ILE A 7 -4.20 -2.40 -4.61
CA ILE A 7 -5.07 -3.38 -3.95
C ILE A 7 -6.42 -3.28 -4.66
N THR A 8 -6.62 -4.15 -5.65
CA THR A 8 -7.96 -4.38 -6.20
C THR A 8 -8.65 -5.33 -5.24
N LEU A 9 -9.50 -4.80 -4.35
CA LEU A 9 -10.28 -5.59 -3.40
C LEU A 9 -11.46 -6.25 -4.13
N PHE A 10 -11.16 -7.26 -4.94
CA PHE A 10 -12.15 -8.24 -5.35
C PHE A 10 -11.86 -9.50 -4.54
N LEU A 11 -12.69 -9.74 -3.53
CA LEU A 11 -12.79 -11.01 -2.83
C LEU A 11 -11.51 -11.48 -2.08
N SER A 12 -11.22 -10.87 -0.94
CA SER A 12 -10.40 -11.55 0.06
C SER A 12 -10.78 -11.07 1.45
N LEU A 13 -11.85 -11.64 1.96
CA LEU A 13 -12.20 -11.53 3.37
C LEU A 13 -11.21 -12.33 4.26
N PHE A 14 -10.26 -13.10 3.71
CA PHE A 14 -9.43 -14.02 4.51
C PHE A 14 -7.98 -14.31 4.05
N LEU A 15 -7.49 -13.77 2.93
CA LEU A 15 -6.08 -13.98 2.56
C LEU A 15 -5.20 -12.91 3.21
N LEU A 16 -4.42 -13.34 4.20
CA LEU A 16 -3.29 -12.57 4.70
C LEU A 16 -2.24 -12.48 3.59
N VAL A 17 -2.03 -11.29 3.05
CA VAL A 17 -1.00 -11.05 2.02
C VAL A 17 0.27 -10.60 2.73
N ASP A 18 1.37 -11.31 2.51
CA ASP A 18 2.66 -10.88 3.05
C ASP A 18 3.18 -9.64 2.32
N GLU A 19 3.74 -8.70 3.09
CA GLU A 19 4.26 -7.41 2.62
C GLU A 19 5.74 -7.24 3.00
N PRO A 20 6.66 -8.04 2.42
CA PRO A 20 8.06 -8.09 2.86
C PRO A 20 8.83 -6.77 2.66
N TYR A 21 8.35 -5.91 1.74
CA TYR A 21 8.90 -4.57 1.48
C TYR A 21 8.64 -3.57 2.62
N LEU A 22 7.74 -3.88 3.56
CA LEU A 22 7.45 -3.03 4.73
C LEU A 22 8.26 -3.41 5.96
N SER A 23 9.06 -4.47 5.90
CA SER A 23 9.87 -4.96 7.02
C SER A 23 10.70 -3.86 7.69
N SER A 24 11.28 -2.95 6.89
CA SER A 24 12.04 -1.80 7.40
C SER A 24 11.17 -0.84 8.21
N GLY A 25 9.99 -0.47 7.69
CA GLY A 25 9.08 0.47 8.36
C GLY A 25 8.42 -0.12 9.61
N LYS A 26 8.10 -1.42 9.59
CA LYS A 26 7.54 -2.12 10.75
C LYS A 26 8.51 -2.16 11.93
N LYS A 27 9.82 -2.30 11.68
CA LYS A 27 10.84 -2.30 12.75
C LYS A 27 10.85 -0.99 13.55
N THR A 28 10.87 0.15 12.85
CA THR A 28 10.90 1.47 13.50
C THR A 28 9.67 1.72 14.37
N VAL A 29 8.50 1.24 13.95
CA VAL A 29 7.24 1.50 14.65
C VAL A 29 7.01 0.57 15.85
N HIS A 30 7.55 -0.65 15.81
CA HIS A 30 7.53 -1.56 16.96
C HIS A 30 8.35 -1.04 18.15
N GLU A 31 9.38 -0.22 17.91
CA GLU A 31 10.20 0.39 18.97
C GLU A 31 9.43 1.47 19.76
N ASP A 32 8.48 2.14 19.10
CA ASP A 32 7.70 3.26 19.68
C ASP A 32 6.30 2.86 20.20
N ASN A 33 5.93 1.57 20.18
CA ASN A 33 4.59 1.07 20.53
C ASN A 33 3.41 1.74 19.76
N LEU A 34 3.67 2.29 18.58
CA LEU A 34 2.64 2.92 17.76
C LEU A 34 2.03 1.92 16.75
N PRO A 35 0.76 2.09 16.33
CA PRO A 35 0.21 1.28 15.26
C PRO A 35 0.83 1.66 13.92
N PHE A 36 1.35 0.68 13.17
CA PHE A 36 1.97 0.89 11.85
C PHE A 36 0.98 1.38 10.77
N THR A 37 -0.30 1.06 10.93
CA THR A 37 -1.38 1.55 10.09
C THR A 37 -2.60 1.73 11.00
N ALA A 38 -3.26 2.88 10.92
CA ALA A 38 -4.52 3.12 11.62
C ALA A 38 -5.65 2.36 10.93
N ASP A 39 -6.65 1.95 11.71
CA ASP A 39 -7.89 1.39 11.17
C ASP A 39 -8.61 2.46 10.34
N PHE A 40 -9.17 2.04 9.20
CA PHE A 40 -9.99 2.88 8.34
C PHE A 40 -11.31 2.17 8.05
N GLY A 41 -12.34 2.97 7.76
CA GLY A 41 -13.69 2.47 7.53
C GLY A 41 -13.79 1.56 6.31
N LEU A 42 -14.97 0.96 6.13
CA LEU A 42 -15.28 0.16 4.94
C LEU A 42 -15.21 1.05 3.69
N ILE A 43 -14.43 0.64 2.70
CA ILE A 43 -14.27 1.34 1.43
C ILE A 43 -14.69 0.43 0.29
N THR A 44 -15.69 0.85 -0.48
CA THR A 44 -16.10 0.17 -1.72
C THR A 44 -15.23 0.67 -2.87
N ILE A 45 -14.56 -0.26 -3.57
CA ILE A 45 -13.75 0.05 -4.73
C ILE A 45 -14.58 -0.21 -5.99
N PRO A 46 -14.81 0.82 -6.84
CA PRO A 46 -15.43 0.63 -8.17
C PRO A 46 -14.60 -0.31 -9.06
N ASN A 47 -15.24 -0.99 -10.01
CA ASN A 47 -14.57 -1.95 -10.92
C ASN A 47 -13.36 -1.33 -11.66
N ASP A 48 -13.43 -0.06 -12.03
CA ASP A 48 -12.37 0.65 -12.78
C ASP A 48 -11.49 1.53 -11.88
N ALA A 49 -11.34 1.16 -10.61
CA ALA A 49 -10.52 1.87 -9.64
C ALA A 49 -9.59 0.93 -8.87
N ALA A 50 -8.57 1.54 -8.29
CA ALA A 50 -7.58 0.88 -7.45
C ALA A 50 -7.56 1.55 -6.07
N PHE A 51 -7.45 0.76 -5.01
CA PHE A 51 -7.06 1.29 -3.70
C PHE A 51 -5.55 1.21 -3.58
N VAL A 52 -4.88 2.36 -3.41
CA VAL A 52 -3.42 2.42 -3.35
C VAL A 52 -2.96 2.84 -1.96
N MET A 53 -1.89 2.20 -1.49
CA MET A 53 -1.24 2.54 -0.23
C MET A 53 0.25 2.70 -0.45
N GLY A 54 0.83 3.73 0.15
CA GLY A 54 2.28 3.95 0.13
C GLY A 54 2.99 3.12 1.20
N ASP A 55 4.24 2.76 0.92
CA ASP A 55 5.08 2.00 1.88
C ASP A 55 5.40 2.77 3.16
N ASN A 56 5.53 4.09 3.06
CA ASN A 56 5.70 4.97 4.23
C ASN A 56 4.33 5.25 4.87
N ARG A 57 3.72 4.21 5.43
CA ARG A 57 2.31 4.18 5.87
C ARG A 57 1.91 5.35 6.75
N LEU A 58 2.79 5.80 7.65
CA LEU A 58 2.51 6.89 8.59
C LEU A 58 2.50 8.28 7.92
N ASN A 59 3.25 8.47 6.82
CA ASN A 59 3.41 9.78 6.17
C ASN A 59 2.80 9.83 4.76
N SER A 60 2.09 8.78 4.34
CA SER A 60 1.58 8.63 2.99
C SER A 60 0.15 9.18 2.89
N TYR A 61 -0.03 10.21 2.07
CA TYR A 61 -1.34 10.72 1.68
C TYR A 61 -1.86 9.92 0.47
N ASP A 62 -2.51 8.80 0.77
CA ASP A 62 -2.93 7.80 -0.23
C ASP A 62 -4.44 7.50 -0.13
N SER A 63 -4.92 6.40 -0.72
CA SER A 63 -6.36 6.11 -0.82
C SER A 63 -7.08 6.02 0.52
N ARG A 64 -6.36 5.87 1.64
CA ARG A 64 -6.95 5.99 3.00
C ARG A 64 -7.51 7.40 3.27
N SER A 65 -6.93 8.43 2.66
CA SER A 65 -7.34 9.83 2.82
C SER A 65 -8.18 10.33 1.64
N VAL A 66 -7.83 9.94 0.41
CA VAL A 66 -8.46 10.49 -0.81
C VAL A 66 -9.47 9.55 -1.49
N GLY A 67 -9.54 8.29 -1.05
CA GLY A 67 -10.36 7.26 -1.68
C GLY A 67 -9.70 6.55 -2.87
N PRO A 68 -10.44 5.65 -3.54
CA PRO A 68 -9.94 4.88 -4.68
C PRO A 68 -9.53 5.77 -5.87
N VAL A 69 -8.46 5.38 -6.55
CA VAL A 69 -7.92 6.07 -7.73
C VAL A 69 -8.41 5.39 -9.00
N PRO A 70 -9.03 6.10 -9.95
CA PRO A 70 -9.42 5.51 -11.24
C PRO A 70 -8.22 4.91 -11.98
N ILE A 71 -8.37 3.70 -12.53
CA ILE A 71 -7.32 3.01 -13.28
C ILE A 71 -6.87 3.85 -14.49
N ALA A 72 -7.78 4.63 -15.09
CA ALA A 72 -7.48 5.55 -16.18
C ALA A 72 -6.44 6.63 -15.84
N GLN A 73 -6.22 6.94 -14.56
CA GLN A 73 -5.19 7.88 -14.11
C GLN A 73 -3.81 7.23 -13.95
N VAL A 74 -3.70 5.90 -14.08
CA VAL A 74 -2.44 5.17 -13.93
C VAL A 74 -1.64 5.23 -15.24
N ILE A 75 -0.55 6.00 -15.23
CA ILE A 75 0.31 6.18 -16.42
C ILE A 75 1.36 5.08 -16.62
N GLY A 76 1.59 4.23 -15.63
CA GLY A 76 2.61 3.16 -15.72
C GLY A 76 2.90 2.46 -14.40
N LYS A 77 3.76 1.44 -14.45
CA LYS A 77 4.22 0.68 -13.28
C LYS A 77 5.70 0.97 -13.01
N ALA A 78 6.02 1.29 -11.76
CA ALA A 78 7.42 1.44 -11.34
C ALA A 78 8.08 0.06 -11.22
N ALA A 79 9.23 -0.13 -11.85
CA ALA A 79 10.06 -1.32 -11.72
C ALA A 79 11.27 -1.02 -10.82
N LYS A 80 11.44 -1.80 -9.74
CA LYS A 80 12.66 -1.74 -8.93
C LYS A 80 13.74 -2.56 -9.60
N LYS A 81 14.83 -1.92 -10.03
CA LYS A 81 16.03 -2.62 -10.48
C LYS A 81 16.63 -3.36 -9.29
N LEU A 82 16.74 -4.68 -9.37
CA LEU A 82 17.51 -5.45 -8.40
C LEU A 82 18.98 -5.07 -8.60
N ALA A 83 19.64 -4.60 -7.54
CA ALA A 83 21.07 -4.34 -7.59
C ALA A 83 21.78 -5.68 -7.81
N GLU A 84 22.56 -5.80 -8.88
CA GLU A 84 23.51 -6.90 -9.03
C GLU A 84 24.47 -6.83 -7.86
N LYS A 85 24.39 -7.85 -7.00
CA LYS A 85 25.28 -8.01 -5.86
C LYS A 85 26.67 -8.35 -6.43
N ARG A 86 27.52 -7.34 -6.56
CA ARG A 86 28.95 -7.51 -6.84
C ARG A 86 29.67 -7.97 -5.58
#